data_AF-A0A1D9HD47-F1
#
_entry.id   AF-A0A1D9HD47-F1
#
_cell.length_a   1.000
_cell.length_b   1.000
_cell.length_c   1.000
_cell.angle_alpha   90.00
_cell.angle_beta   90.00
_cell.angle_gamma   90.00
#
_symmetry.space_group_name_H-M   'P 1'
#
loop_
_entity.id
_entity.type
_entity.pdbx_description
1 polymer ?
#
loop_
_entity_poly.entity_id
_entity_poly.type
_entity_poly.pdbx_seq_one_letter_code
_entity_poly.pdbx_strand_id
1 'polypeptide(L)'
;MGNTYIEISDQMAGGLEDRVEQWRHAKAEGAVRAGFDSWLEMVVAREGARRPGELVIFRQGRVTFGLEHGAIYEVESTAKGVRRFRCILDGALPLIAFVDIATGVERPWVTLVKLFSAKELRSLSKVR
;
A
#
# COMPACT_ATOMS: atom_id res chain seq x y z
N MET A 1 -16.48 -22.15 -5.84
CA MET A 1 -16.41 -20.73 -5.42
C MET A 1 -15.13 -20.18 -5.98
N GLY A 2 -15.20 -19.26 -6.94
CA GLY A 2 -13.99 -18.66 -7.51
C GLY A 2 -13.33 -17.78 -6.45
N ASN A 3 -12.03 -17.92 -6.22
CA ASN A 3 -11.30 -16.99 -5.35
C ASN A 3 -11.42 -15.59 -5.95
N THR A 4 -12.18 -14.70 -5.30
CA THR A 4 -12.29 -13.30 -5.70
C THR A 4 -10.94 -12.63 -5.43
N TYR A 5 -10.25 -12.26 -6.50
CA TYR A 5 -9.04 -11.45 -6.44
C TYR A 5 -9.31 -10.08 -7.06
N ILE A 6 -8.50 -9.11 -6.67
CA ILE A 6 -8.49 -7.77 -7.25
C ILE A 6 -7.33 -7.69 -8.26
N GLU A 7 -7.63 -7.38 -9.52
CA GLU A 7 -6.60 -7.15 -10.55
C GLU A 7 -5.85 -5.86 -10.30
N ILE A 8 -4.54 -5.94 -10.13
CA ILE A 8 -3.69 -4.75 -10.16
C ILE A 8 -3.65 -4.22 -11.59
N SER A 9 -4.12 -2.99 -11.75
CA SER A 9 -4.17 -2.29 -13.03
C SER A 9 -3.67 -0.86 -12.90
N ASP A 10 -3.27 -0.28 -14.02
CA ASP A 10 -2.79 1.11 -14.07
C ASP A 10 -3.83 2.12 -13.60
N GLN A 11 -5.11 1.79 -13.72
CA GLN A 11 -6.22 2.64 -13.26
C GLN A 11 -6.19 2.88 -11.75
N MET A 12 -5.59 1.97 -10.97
CA MET A 12 -5.45 2.15 -9.52
C MET A 12 -4.46 3.25 -9.15
N ALA A 13 -3.52 3.61 -10.05
CA ALA A 13 -2.57 4.69 -9.77
C ALA A 13 -3.28 6.03 -9.55
N GLY A 14 -4.37 6.29 -10.28
CA GLY A 14 -5.18 7.50 -10.11
C GLY A 14 -5.80 7.65 -8.72
N GLY A 15 -6.04 6.55 -8.00
CA GLY A 15 -6.61 6.63 -6.65
C GLY A 15 -5.70 7.33 -5.64
N LEU A 16 -4.38 7.24 -5.79
CA LEU A 16 -3.46 8.01 -4.93
C LEU A 16 -3.43 9.49 -5.33
N GLU A 17 -3.54 9.79 -6.62
CA GLU A 17 -3.63 11.17 -7.12
C GLU A 17 -4.90 11.86 -6.61
N ASP A 18 -6.03 11.16 -6.61
CA ASP A 18 -7.29 11.65 -6.04
C ASP A 18 -7.13 11.98 -4.54
N ARG A 19 -6.41 11.15 -3.79
CA ARG A 19 -6.10 11.42 -2.38
C ARG A 19 -5.18 12.63 -2.21
N VAL A 20 -4.19 12.81 -3.08
CA VAL A 20 -3.33 14.02 -3.07
C VAL A 20 -4.16 15.27 -3.30
N GLU A 21 -5.11 15.24 -4.23
CA GLU A 21 -5.96 16.39 -4.51
C GLU A 21 -6.90 16.70 -3.35
N GLN A 22 -7.52 15.68 -2.75
CA GLN A 22 -8.33 15.82 -1.53
C GLN A 22 -7.52 16.46 -0.38
N TRP A 23 -6.27 16.02 -0.18
CA TRP A 23 -5.40 16.62 0.82
C TRP A 23 -5.08 18.09 0.53
N ARG A 24 -4.78 18.43 -0.73
CA ARG A 24 -4.50 19.81 -1.14
C ARG A 24 -5.70 20.72 -0.89
N HIS A 25 -6.90 20.26 -1.21
CA HIS A 25 -8.14 20.98 -0.93
C HIS A 25 -8.32 21.20 0.58
N ALA A 26 -8.22 20.14 1.38
CA ALA A 26 -8.34 20.23 2.85
C ALA A 26 -7.26 21.14 3.47
N LYS A 27 -6.05 21.17 2.89
CA LYS A 27 -4.98 22.10 3.28
C LYS A 27 -5.36 23.55 2.98
N ALA A 28 -5.85 23.82 1.77
CA ALA A 28 -6.24 25.16 1.33
C ALA A 28 -7.38 25.74 2.19
N GLU A 29 -8.30 24.89 2.64
CA GLU A 29 -9.39 25.25 3.55
C GLU A 29 -8.94 25.38 5.02
N GLY A 30 -7.70 25.05 5.35
CA GLY A 30 -7.19 25.05 6.72
C GLY A 30 -7.73 23.91 7.60
N ALA A 31 -8.44 22.94 7.01
CA ALA A 31 -9.04 21.81 7.72
C ALA A 31 -8.00 20.78 8.22
N VAL A 32 -6.82 20.74 7.60
CA VAL A 32 -5.72 19.86 8.02
C VAL A 32 -4.40 20.64 8.15
N ARG A 33 -3.61 20.30 9.17
CA ARG A 33 -2.23 20.80 9.34
C ARG A 33 -1.17 19.74 9.05
N ALA A 34 -1.51 18.46 9.17
CA ALA A 34 -0.63 17.33 8.88
C ALA A 34 -0.06 17.36 7.45
N GLY A 35 1.13 16.76 7.28
CA GLY A 35 1.67 16.40 5.97
C GLY A 35 0.84 15.31 5.30
N PHE A 36 1.06 15.08 4.01
CA PHE A 36 0.26 14.14 3.22
C PHE A 36 0.23 12.74 3.82
N ASP A 37 1.39 12.16 4.15
CA ASP A 37 1.46 10.77 4.62
C ASP A 37 0.68 10.57 5.93
N SER A 38 0.88 11.45 6.92
CA SER A 38 0.15 11.38 8.19
C SER A 38 -1.35 11.62 8.01
N TRP A 39 -1.74 12.54 7.12
CA TRP A 39 -3.15 12.77 6.80
C TRP A 39 -3.78 11.54 6.11
N LEU A 40 -3.06 10.91 5.17
CA LEU A 40 -3.54 9.76 4.42
C LEU A 40 -3.81 8.60 5.37
N GLU A 41 -2.92 8.33 6.31
CA GLU A 41 -3.13 7.30 7.33
C GLU A 41 -4.36 7.57 8.20
N MET A 42 -4.56 8.84 8.62
CA MET A 42 -5.75 9.22 9.38
C MET A 42 -7.03 9.00 8.58
N VAL A 43 -7.05 9.41 7.31
CA VAL A 43 -8.20 9.26 6.42
C VAL A 43 -8.49 7.79 6.16
N VAL A 44 -7.48 7.00 5.83
CA VAL A 44 -7.63 5.56 5.62
C VAL A 44 -8.07 4.85 6.90
N ALA A 45 -7.59 5.24 8.08
CA ALA A 45 -8.05 4.66 9.34
C ALA A 45 -9.51 5.02 9.68
N ARG A 46 -9.98 6.21 9.27
CA ARG A 46 -11.33 6.71 9.55
C ARG A 46 -12.37 6.25 8.54
N GLU A 47 -12.02 6.32 7.26
CA GLU A 47 -12.91 6.16 6.12
C GLU A 47 -12.63 4.87 5.34
N GLY A 48 -11.48 4.26 5.57
CA GLY A 48 -11.08 3.05 4.86
C GLY A 48 -12.09 1.93 5.10
N ALA A 49 -12.48 1.28 4.02
CA ALA A 49 -13.44 0.18 4.06
C ALA A 49 -12.89 -1.10 4.71
N ARG A 50 -11.64 -1.10 5.19
CA ARG A 50 -10.91 -2.30 5.63
C ARG A 50 -10.49 -2.18 7.09
N ARG A 51 -10.69 -3.25 7.84
CA ARG A 51 -10.25 -3.34 9.24
C ARG A 51 -8.77 -3.77 9.31
N PRO A 52 -8.04 -3.40 10.38
CA PRO A 52 -6.71 -3.97 10.64
C PRO A 52 -6.72 -5.50 10.59
N GLY A 53 -5.76 -6.08 9.87
CA GLY A 53 -5.64 -7.54 9.68
C GLY A 53 -6.57 -8.14 8.61
N GLU A 54 -7.42 -7.33 7.97
CA GLU A 54 -8.27 -7.80 6.88
C GLU A 54 -7.43 -8.12 5.63
N LEU A 55 -7.50 -9.37 5.17
CA LEU A 55 -6.76 -9.88 4.01
C LEU A 55 -7.48 -9.58 2.71
N VAL A 56 -6.76 -8.98 1.75
CA VAL A 56 -7.22 -8.82 0.37
C VAL A 56 -6.27 -9.54 -0.57
N ILE A 57 -6.85 -10.32 -1.49
CA ILE A 57 -6.11 -11.08 -2.49
C ILE A 57 -6.02 -10.25 -3.76
N PHE A 58 -4.79 -9.99 -4.20
CA PHE A 58 -4.47 -9.28 -5.42
C PHE A 58 -3.91 -10.24 -6.47
N ARG A 59 -4.11 -9.92 -7.74
CA ARG A 59 -3.44 -10.58 -8.86
C ARG A 59 -2.74 -9.56 -9.74
N GLN A 60 -1.48 -9.87 -10.06
CA GLN A 60 -0.65 -9.12 -11.00
C GLN A 60 -0.12 -10.09 -12.07
N GLY A 61 -0.72 -10.04 -13.25
CA GLY A 61 -0.45 -11.01 -14.31
C GLY A 61 -0.82 -12.43 -13.85
N ARG A 62 0.19 -13.29 -13.71
CA ARG A 62 0.03 -14.70 -13.28
C ARG A 62 0.28 -14.93 -11.79
N VAL A 63 0.68 -13.90 -11.04
CA VAL A 63 0.96 -14.02 -9.60
C VAL A 63 -0.23 -13.53 -8.81
N THR A 64 -0.68 -14.35 -7.86
CA THR A 64 -1.69 -13.99 -6.87
C THR A 64 -1.02 -13.91 -5.51
N PHE A 65 -1.31 -12.88 -4.73
CA PHE A 65 -0.70 -12.65 -3.42
C PHE A 65 -1.69 -11.93 -2.51
N GLY A 66 -1.50 -12.09 -1.19
CA GLY A 66 -2.36 -11.50 -0.19
C GLY A 66 -1.67 -10.36 0.55
N LEU A 67 -2.42 -9.29 0.82
CA LEU A 67 -1.99 -8.20 1.70
C LEU A 67 -3.03 -8.00 2.79
N GLU A 68 -2.58 -7.91 4.02
CA GLU A 68 -3.40 -7.55 5.17
C GLU A 68 -3.27 -6.06 5.46
N HIS A 69 -4.40 -5.41 5.71
CA HIS A 69 -4.42 -4.00 6.07
C HIS A 69 -3.62 -3.74 7.36
N GLY A 70 -2.63 -2.86 7.28
CA GLY A 70 -1.76 -2.46 8.39
C GLY A 70 -0.56 -3.37 8.63
N ALA A 71 -0.40 -4.46 7.86
CA ALA A 71 0.70 -5.40 8.04
C ALA A 71 2.01 -4.92 7.40
N ILE A 72 3.12 -5.42 7.93
CA ILE A 72 4.47 -5.23 7.38
C ILE A 72 4.88 -6.49 6.62
N TYR A 73 5.50 -6.29 5.47
CA TYR A 73 5.94 -7.36 4.58
C TYR A 73 7.40 -7.18 4.21
N GLU A 74 8.02 -8.30 3.86
CA GLU A 74 9.32 -8.38 3.22
C GLU A 74 9.21 -9.00 1.85
N VAL A 75 10.09 -8.54 0.97
CA VAL A 75 10.25 -9.06 -0.37
C VAL A 75 11.73 -9.15 -0.74
N GLU A 76 12.11 -10.27 -1.33
CA GLU A 76 13.49 -10.48 -1.80
C GLU A 76 13.64 -9.99 -3.24
N SER A 77 14.52 -9.01 -3.45
CA SER A 77 14.94 -8.54 -4.76
C SER A 77 16.36 -9.01 -5.06
N THR A 78 16.60 -9.62 -6.21
CA THR A 78 17.97 -10.01 -6.61
C THR A 78 18.89 -8.81 -6.79
N ALA A 79 18.35 -7.65 -7.13
CA ALA A 79 19.12 -6.44 -7.38
C ALA A 79 19.26 -5.54 -6.13
N LYS A 80 18.27 -5.57 -5.23
CA LYS A 80 18.16 -4.64 -4.09
C LYS A 80 18.25 -5.32 -2.71
N GLY A 81 18.41 -6.64 -2.66
CA GLY A 81 18.34 -7.40 -1.41
C GLY A 81 16.92 -7.47 -0.85
N VAL A 82 16.82 -7.74 0.45
CA VAL A 82 15.54 -7.74 1.19
C VAL A 82 15.04 -6.30 1.30
N ARG A 83 13.77 -6.09 0.95
CA ARG A 83 13.08 -4.82 1.14
C ARG A 83 11.89 -5.04 2.04
N ARG A 84 11.73 -4.17 3.05
CA ARG A 84 10.61 -4.18 3.97
C ARG A 84 9.66 -3.04 3.64
N PHE A 85 8.35 -3.26 3.76
CA PHE A 85 7.35 -2.22 3.59
C PHE A 85 6.13 -2.46 4.47
N ARG A 86 5.51 -1.39 4.96
CA ARG A 86 4.17 -1.44 5.55
C ARG A 86 3.13 -1.29 4.44
N CYS A 87 2.01 -1.98 4.58
CA CYS A 87 0.87 -1.85 3.67
C CYS A 87 -0.37 -1.33 4.41
N ILE A 88 -1.07 -0.38 3.78
CA ILE A 88 -2.45 -0.04 4.13
C ILE A 88 -3.32 -0.20 2.87
N LEU A 89 -4.58 -0.54 3.09
CA LEU A 89 -5.57 -0.74 2.04
C LEU A 89 -6.63 0.35 2.12
N ASP A 90 -6.67 1.22 1.11
CA ASP A 90 -7.73 2.21 0.92
C ASP A 90 -8.80 1.64 -0.01
N GLY A 91 -9.76 0.92 0.58
CA GLY A 91 -10.74 0.13 -0.17
C GLY A 91 -10.09 -1.03 -0.93
N ALA A 92 -9.88 -0.83 -2.24
CA ALA A 92 -9.22 -1.78 -3.16
C ALA A 92 -7.82 -1.31 -3.58
N LEU A 93 -7.38 -0.11 -3.17
CA LEU A 93 -6.09 0.46 -3.52
C LEU A 93 -5.02 0.01 -2.51
N PRO A 94 -4.02 -0.80 -2.92
CA PRO A 94 -2.90 -1.15 -2.06
C PRO A 94 -1.86 -0.03 -2.03
N LEU A 95 -1.70 0.60 -0.86
CA LEU A 95 -0.67 1.60 -0.60
C LEU A 95 0.43 0.99 0.24
N ILE A 96 1.68 1.28 -0.09
CA ILE A 96 2.85 0.82 0.65
C ILE A 96 3.80 1.96 0.99
N ALA A 97 4.43 1.86 2.16
CA ALA A 97 5.53 2.71 2.59
C ALA A 97 6.74 1.79 2.82
N PHE A 98 7.83 2.02 2.10
CA PHE A 98 9.06 1.26 2.35
C PHE A 98 9.63 1.63 3.71
N VAL A 99 10.06 0.62 4.46
CA VAL A 99 10.68 0.77 5.77
C VAL A 99 12.16 0.47 5.63
N ASP A 100 13.00 1.45 6.00
CA ASP A 100 14.43 1.23 6.06
C ASP A 100 14.75 0.21 7.18
N ILE A 101 15.41 -0.89 6.83
CA ILE A 101 15.63 -2.02 7.76
C ILE A 101 16.56 -1.63 8.91
N ALA A 102 17.52 -0.74 8.67
CA ALA A 102 18.51 -0.35 9.67
C ALA A 102 17.98 0.71 10.64
N THR A 103 17.16 1.64 10.14
CA THR A 103 16.70 2.81 10.90
C THR A 103 15.24 2.74 11.31
N GLY A 104 14.44 1.86 10.70
CA GLY A 104 12.99 1.80 10.89
C GLY A 104 12.22 2.96 10.27
N VAL A 105 12.90 3.89 9.57
CA VAL A 105 12.27 5.07 8.99
C VAL A 105 11.40 4.67 7.81
N GLU A 106 10.15 5.11 7.84
CA GLU A 106 9.20 4.93 6.74
C GLU A 106 9.39 6.00 5.67
N ARG A 107 9.34 5.56 4.42
CA ARG A 107 9.34 6.42 3.22
C ARG A 107 7.89 6.79 2.85
N PRO A 108 7.68 7.81 2.01
CA PRO A 108 6.34 8.24 1.61
C PRO A 108 5.49 7.12 1.03
N TRP A 109 4.17 7.25 1.18
CA TRP A 109 3.21 6.29 0.64
C TRP A 109 3.20 6.30 -0.89
N VAL A 110 3.24 5.11 -1.48
CA VAL A 110 3.15 4.89 -2.92
C VAL A 110 2.16 3.77 -3.23
N THR A 111 1.60 3.76 -4.43
CA THR A 111 0.78 2.64 -4.91
C THR A 111 1.66 1.42 -5.22
N LEU A 112 1.18 0.21 -4.91
CA LEU A 112 1.91 -1.03 -5.23
C LEU A 112 1.95 -1.34 -6.73
N VAL A 113 1.13 -0.67 -7.56
CA VAL A 113 0.99 -0.92 -8.99
C VAL A 113 2.37 -0.96 -9.67
N LYS A 114 2.72 -2.12 -10.23
CA LYS A 114 3.98 -2.38 -10.96
C LYS A 114 5.27 -2.16 -10.15
N LEU A 115 5.22 -2.02 -8.83
CA LEU A 115 6.42 -1.82 -8.00
C LEU A 115 7.29 -3.08 -7.83
N PHE A 116 6.68 -4.25 -7.96
CA PHE A 116 7.33 -5.54 -7.78
C PHE A 116 7.19 -6.41 -9.00
N SER A 117 8.27 -7.09 -9.36
CA SER A 117 8.25 -8.15 -10.36
C SER A 117 7.48 -9.38 -9.85
N ALA A 118 7.07 -10.25 -10.78
CA ALA A 118 6.44 -11.53 -10.43
C ALA A 118 7.36 -12.44 -9.58
N LYS A 119 8.69 -12.29 -9.70
CA LYS A 119 9.65 -13.06 -8.88
C LYS A 119 9.69 -12.52 -7.45
N GLU A 120 9.72 -11.21 -7.30
CA GLU A 120 9.66 -10.54 -6.00
C GLU A 120 8.34 -10.86 -5.29
N LEU A 121 7.18 -10.72 -5.95
CA LEU A 121 5.89 -11.05 -5.31
C LEU A 121 5.77 -12.51 -4.85
N ARG A 122 6.56 -13.43 -5.40
CA ARG A 122 6.61 -14.82 -4.94
C ARG A 122 7.43 -15.03 -3.66
N SER A 123 8.35 -14.13 -3.34
CA SER A 123 9.08 -14.14 -2.06
C SER A 123 8.41 -13.28 -0.98
N LEU A 124 7.24 -12.71 -1.28
CA LEU A 124 6.48 -11.90 -0.34
C LEU A 124 6.17 -12.69 0.93
N SER A 125 6.57 -12.15 2.07
CA SER A 125 6.31 -12.74 3.38
C SER A 125 5.92 -11.67 4.39
N LYS A 126 4.98 -11.99 5.28
CA LYS A 126 4.55 -11.09 6.35
C LYS A 126 5.55 -11.14 7.49
N VAL A 127 6.00 -9.98 7.96
CA VAL A 127 6.84 -9.84 9.16
C VAL A 127 5.93 -9.97 10.39
N ARG A 128 6.31 -10.83 11.33
CA ARG A 128 5.56 -11.08 12.57
C ARG A 128 5.72 -9.96 13.58
#